data_AF-A0A4P8QTW0-F1
#
_entry.id   AF-A0A4P8QTW0-F1
#
_cell.length_a   1.000
_cell.length_b   1.000
_cell.length_c   1.000
_cell.angle_alpha   90.00
_cell.angle_beta   90.00
_cell.angle_gamma   90.00
#
_symmetry.space_group_name_H-M   'P 1'
#
loop_
_entity.id
_entity.type
_entity.pdbx_description
1 polymer ?
#
loop_
_entity_poly.entity_id
_entity_poly.type
_entity_poly.pdbx_seq_one_letter_code
_entity_poly.pdbx_strand_id
1 'polypeptide(L)'
;MSLLHTLNAIEVLDSANASGQTVVELLSHYPQAEVTVSEIIGPKGKTDFVKVVIPGTVGKRHGGQAPTLGIIGRLGGIGARPGRIGLVSDGDGAVAAVAAAMKLAKMQTLGDSLPGDVIVCTHICPDAPTRPHEPVDFMDSPVETEDMNEQEVSPEMDAVLSIDTTKGNRVINHKGFALSPTVKEGYILRVAEDLLRIMEMTTGRLPMTFPITTQDITPYGNDVFHINSILQPSIATSAPVVGVAITTESTVPGCGTGASHEVDIADAVRFVVEVAKEFTRGACHFYNVDEYQRLLSLYGSLAHLQQRQ
;
A
#
# COMPACT_ATOMS: atom_id res chain seq x y z
N MET A 1 3.66 -11.11 16.40
CA MET A 1 4.11 -9.71 16.59
C MET A 1 4.41 -9.14 15.21
N SER A 2 3.97 -7.92 14.87
CA SER A 2 4.20 -7.35 13.51
C SER A 2 5.67 -7.30 13.14
N LEU A 3 6.55 -6.88 14.05
CA LEU A 3 8.00 -6.82 13.83
C LEU A 3 8.62 -8.15 13.37
N LEU A 4 8.17 -9.29 13.92
CA LEU A 4 8.67 -10.60 13.49
C LEU A 4 8.32 -10.88 12.02
N HIS A 5 7.08 -10.56 11.62
CA HIS A 5 6.65 -10.75 10.23
C HIS A 5 7.36 -9.79 9.29
N THR A 6 7.63 -8.56 9.74
CA THR A 6 8.44 -7.57 9.00
C THR A 6 9.85 -8.07 8.77
N LEU A 7 10.55 -8.53 9.82
CA LEU A 7 11.90 -9.07 9.71
C LEU A 7 11.96 -10.28 8.77
N ASN A 8 10.98 -11.19 8.87
CA ASN A 8 10.91 -12.34 7.96
C ASN A 8 10.67 -11.91 6.51
N ALA A 9 9.82 -10.90 6.27
CA ALA A 9 9.58 -10.36 4.93
C ALA A 9 10.83 -9.67 4.35
N ILE A 10 11.56 -8.90 5.16
CA ILE A 10 12.85 -8.30 4.75
C ILE A 10 13.84 -9.39 4.35
N GLU A 11 14.03 -10.41 5.18
CA GLU A 11 15.03 -11.46 4.96
C GLU A 11 14.78 -12.23 3.65
N VAL A 12 13.53 -12.56 3.34
CA VAL A 12 13.22 -13.32 2.11
C VAL A 12 13.21 -12.45 0.86
N LEU A 13 12.88 -11.17 0.99
CA LEU A 13 12.84 -10.22 -0.13
C LEU A 13 14.20 -9.59 -0.44
N ASP A 14 15.15 -9.57 0.51
CA ASP A 14 16.52 -9.11 0.25
C ASP A 14 17.35 -10.17 -0.52
N SER A 15 16.93 -10.45 -1.75
CA SER A 15 17.57 -11.43 -2.61
C SER A 15 17.48 -11.01 -4.07
N ALA A 16 18.55 -11.26 -4.82
CA ALA A 16 18.53 -11.11 -6.28
C ALA A 16 17.58 -12.09 -6.98
N ASN A 17 17.20 -13.17 -6.28
CA ASN A 17 16.31 -14.22 -6.78
C ASN A 17 14.89 -14.11 -6.19
N ALA A 18 14.60 -13.04 -5.43
CA ALA A 18 13.26 -12.82 -4.90
C ALA A 18 12.26 -12.67 -6.05
N SER A 19 11.13 -13.36 -5.94
CA SER A 19 10.07 -13.42 -6.95
C SER A 19 8.71 -13.57 -6.28
N GLY A 20 7.63 -13.61 -7.06
CA GLY A 20 6.31 -13.90 -6.53
C GLY A 20 6.24 -15.28 -5.86
N GLN A 21 7.05 -16.24 -6.34
CA GLN A 21 7.15 -17.58 -5.76
C GLN A 21 7.73 -17.55 -4.33
N THR A 22 8.63 -16.60 -4.04
CA THR A 22 9.14 -16.38 -2.67
C THR A 22 7.99 -16.09 -1.70
N VAL A 23 7.00 -15.31 -2.13
CA VAL A 23 5.82 -14.98 -1.30
C VAL A 23 4.87 -16.18 -1.17
N VAL A 24 4.70 -16.98 -2.24
CA VAL A 24 3.94 -18.25 -2.19
C VAL A 24 4.54 -19.20 -1.16
N GLU A 25 5.86 -19.40 -1.17
CA GLU A 25 6.55 -20.27 -0.22
C GLU A 25 6.41 -19.76 1.21
N LEU A 26 6.56 -18.45 1.41
CA LEU A 26 6.42 -17.81 2.72
C LEU A 26 5.03 -18.03 3.32
N LEU A 27 3.97 -17.95 2.50
CA LEU A 27 2.58 -18.07 2.93
C LEU A 27 2.03 -19.50 2.88
N SER A 28 2.76 -20.47 2.30
CA SER A 28 2.34 -21.88 2.20
C SER A 28 1.99 -22.53 3.56
N HIS A 29 2.53 -21.97 4.65
CA HIS A 29 2.27 -22.41 6.03
C HIS A 29 0.88 -21.99 6.55
N TYR A 30 0.14 -21.18 5.81
CA TYR A 30 -1.18 -20.67 6.16
C TYR A 30 -2.22 -21.16 5.15
N PRO A 31 -2.86 -22.32 5.39
CA PRO A 31 -3.66 -23.02 4.37
C PRO A 31 -4.92 -22.27 3.90
N GLN A 32 -5.34 -21.25 4.65
CA GLN A 32 -6.50 -20.42 4.32
C GLN A 32 -6.13 -19.13 3.55
N ALA A 33 -4.83 -18.81 3.44
CA ALA A 33 -4.38 -17.69 2.62
C ALA A 33 -4.31 -18.13 1.16
N GLU A 34 -5.06 -17.47 0.28
CA GLU A 34 -5.04 -17.74 -1.15
C GLU A 34 -4.02 -16.81 -1.82
N VAL A 35 -2.93 -17.38 -2.36
CA VAL A 35 -1.89 -16.61 -3.05
C VAL A 35 -2.01 -16.82 -4.55
N THR A 36 -2.10 -15.74 -5.30
CA THR A 36 -2.03 -15.73 -6.77
C THR A 36 -0.82 -14.91 -7.19
N VAL A 37 -0.05 -15.44 -8.14
CA VAL A 37 1.10 -14.75 -8.75
C VAL A 37 0.83 -14.57 -10.23
N SER A 38 1.18 -13.41 -10.78
CA SER A 38 1.08 -13.10 -12.21
C SER A 38 2.32 -12.34 -12.66
N GLU A 39 3.12 -12.96 -13.53
CA GLU A 39 4.28 -12.30 -14.14
C GLU A 39 3.77 -11.35 -15.23
N ILE A 40 4.16 -10.09 -15.15
CA ILE A 40 3.88 -9.08 -16.16
C ILE A 40 5.20 -8.60 -16.76
N ILE A 41 5.26 -8.59 -18.10
CA ILE A 41 6.41 -8.14 -18.87
C ILE A 41 6.08 -6.76 -19.43
N GLY A 42 6.84 -5.77 -18.98
CA GLY A 42 6.74 -4.40 -19.44
C GLY A 42 7.90 -3.99 -20.34
N PRO A 43 7.92 -2.73 -20.80
CA PRO A 43 8.93 -2.23 -21.72
C PRO A 43 10.35 -2.16 -21.10
N LYS A 44 10.45 -2.10 -19.77
CA LYS A 44 11.72 -1.92 -19.05
C LYS A 44 12.18 -3.16 -18.27
N GLY A 45 11.41 -4.25 -18.33
CA GLY A 45 11.72 -5.47 -17.60
C GLY A 45 10.48 -6.28 -17.31
N LYS A 46 10.50 -7.01 -16.19
CA LYS A 46 9.37 -7.82 -15.73
C LYS A 46 9.21 -7.73 -14.23
N THR A 47 8.04 -8.06 -13.74
CA THR A 47 7.76 -8.16 -12.31
C THR A 47 6.68 -9.20 -12.04
N ASP A 48 6.75 -9.80 -10.86
CA ASP A 48 5.70 -10.70 -10.39
C ASP A 48 4.72 -9.95 -9.50
N PHE A 49 3.48 -9.77 -9.95
CA PHE A 49 2.41 -9.30 -9.09
C PHE A 49 1.94 -10.43 -8.19
N VAL A 50 1.75 -10.09 -6.92
CA VAL A 50 1.30 -11.03 -5.89
C VAL A 50 0.02 -10.48 -5.27
N LYS A 51 -1.02 -11.31 -5.30
CA LYS A 51 -2.29 -11.07 -4.61
C LYS A 51 -2.47 -12.15 -3.56
N VAL A 52 -2.66 -11.73 -2.31
CA VAL A 52 -2.96 -12.61 -1.18
C VAL A 52 -4.34 -12.28 -0.66
N VAL A 53 -5.23 -13.26 -0.63
CA VAL A 53 -6.56 -13.12 -0.05
C VAL A 53 -6.58 -13.84 1.29
N ILE A 54 -6.93 -13.11 2.34
CA ILE A 54 -7.24 -13.66 3.67
C ILE A 54 -8.76 -13.61 3.84
N PRO A 55 -9.46 -14.76 3.67
CA PRO A 55 -10.92 -14.76 3.66
C PRO A 55 -11.51 -14.52 5.06
N GLY A 56 -12.55 -13.70 5.11
CA GLY A 56 -13.30 -13.40 6.32
C GLY A 56 -14.36 -14.44 6.65
N THR A 57 -14.80 -14.52 7.90
CA THR A 57 -15.82 -15.49 8.34
C THR A 57 -17.21 -15.22 7.75
N VAL A 58 -17.51 -13.96 7.46
CA VAL A 58 -18.76 -13.46 6.85
C VAL A 58 -18.45 -12.44 5.75
N GLY A 59 -17.30 -12.61 5.08
CA GLY A 59 -16.85 -11.81 3.95
C GLY A 59 -17.63 -12.13 2.68
N LYS A 60 -17.51 -11.27 1.68
CA LYS A 60 -18.21 -11.38 0.39
C LYS A 60 -17.86 -12.69 -0.33
N ARG A 61 -16.63 -13.18 -0.20
CA ARG A 61 -16.19 -14.44 -0.81
C ARG A 61 -16.88 -15.69 -0.26
N HIS A 62 -17.40 -15.60 0.96
CA HIS A 62 -18.25 -16.63 1.55
C HIS A 62 -19.76 -16.30 1.46
N GLY A 63 -20.14 -15.38 0.57
CA GLY A 63 -21.53 -14.94 0.38
C GLY A 63 -22.06 -14.03 1.49
N GLY A 64 -21.19 -13.57 2.40
CA GLY A 64 -21.53 -12.62 3.44
C GLY A 64 -21.55 -11.17 2.94
N GLN A 65 -21.57 -10.22 3.88
CA GLN A 65 -21.74 -8.78 3.59
C GLN A 65 -20.72 -7.90 4.34
N ALA A 66 -19.81 -8.49 5.12
CA ALA A 66 -18.75 -7.72 5.76
C ALA A 66 -17.85 -7.08 4.69
N PRO A 67 -17.45 -5.81 4.88
CA PRO A 67 -16.70 -5.09 3.86
C PRO A 67 -15.29 -5.66 3.72
N THR A 68 -14.75 -5.55 2.51
CA THR A 68 -13.43 -6.06 2.13
C THR A 68 -12.41 -4.93 2.15
N LEU A 69 -11.32 -5.08 2.91
CA LEU A 69 -10.23 -4.10 2.91
C LEU A 69 -9.17 -4.49 1.87
N GLY A 70 -8.74 -3.52 1.06
CA GLY A 70 -7.52 -3.59 0.26
C GLY A 70 -6.31 -3.06 1.02
N ILE A 71 -5.20 -3.80 1.00
CA ILE A 71 -3.88 -3.32 1.44
C ILE A 71 -2.92 -3.46 0.27
N ILE A 72 -2.41 -2.35 -0.24
CA ILE A 72 -1.52 -2.35 -1.40
C ILE A 72 -0.13 -1.90 -0.95
N GLY A 73 0.90 -2.68 -1.24
CA GLY A 73 2.29 -2.26 -1.14
C GLY A 73 2.72 -1.65 -2.48
N ARG A 74 2.85 -0.32 -2.52
CA ARG A 74 3.30 0.44 -3.68
C ARG A 74 4.81 0.68 -3.64
N LEU A 75 5.40 0.60 -4.83
CA LEU A 75 6.84 0.73 -5.10
C LEU A 75 7.08 0.76 -6.62
N GLY A 76 8.29 1.13 -7.03
CA GLY A 76 8.85 0.82 -8.35
C GLY A 76 9.60 -0.52 -8.37
N GLY A 77 10.20 -0.93 -7.26
CA GLY A 77 10.76 -2.28 -7.09
C GLY A 77 11.47 -2.51 -5.76
N ILE A 78 11.67 -3.78 -5.39
CA ILE A 78 12.35 -4.16 -4.13
C ILE A 78 13.89 -4.13 -4.25
N GLY A 79 14.42 -4.04 -5.47
CA GLY A 79 15.86 -3.86 -5.71
C GLY A 79 16.13 -3.15 -7.03
N ALA A 80 17.35 -2.62 -7.17
CA ALA A 80 17.85 -1.97 -8.40
C ALA A 80 19.13 -2.64 -8.91
N ARG A 81 19.17 -3.98 -8.83
CA ARG A 81 20.33 -4.79 -9.23
C ARG A 81 20.52 -4.73 -10.76
N PRO A 82 21.76 -4.88 -11.26
CA PRO A 82 23.01 -4.98 -10.50
C PRO A 82 23.55 -3.63 -10.00
N GLY A 83 22.91 -2.49 -10.33
CA GLY A 83 23.41 -1.15 -10.01
C GLY A 83 23.42 -0.81 -8.50
N ARG A 84 22.49 -1.38 -7.75
CA ARG A 84 22.44 -1.35 -6.28
C ARG A 84 22.23 -2.77 -5.75
N ILE A 85 23.15 -3.23 -4.91
CA ILE A 85 23.11 -4.58 -4.33
C ILE A 85 22.40 -4.51 -2.97
N GLY A 86 21.36 -5.32 -2.81
CA GLY A 86 20.57 -5.40 -1.59
C GLY A 86 19.14 -4.88 -1.81
N LEU A 87 18.31 -5.02 -0.79
CA LEU A 87 17.00 -4.41 -0.70
C LEU A 87 17.15 -2.88 -0.73
N VAL A 88 16.37 -2.23 -1.60
CA VAL A 88 16.35 -0.77 -1.68
C VAL A 88 15.21 -0.21 -0.85
N SER A 89 15.32 1.04 -0.43
CA SER A 89 14.33 1.70 0.42
C SER A 89 12.93 1.66 -0.15
N ASP A 90 12.79 1.75 -1.47
CA ASP A 90 11.50 1.73 -2.16
C ASP A 90 10.71 0.44 -1.88
N GLY A 91 11.40 -0.66 -1.56
CA GLY A 91 10.81 -1.95 -1.22
C GLY A 91 10.02 -2.00 0.09
N ASP A 92 10.05 -0.96 0.93
CA ASP A 92 9.37 -1.01 2.25
C ASP A 92 7.84 -1.22 2.11
N GLY A 93 7.21 -0.68 1.07
CA GLY A 93 5.79 -0.89 0.78
C GLY A 93 5.46 -2.37 0.56
N ALA A 94 6.25 -3.07 -0.26
CA ALA A 94 6.09 -4.51 -0.49
C ALA A 94 6.37 -5.34 0.77
N VAL A 95 7.43 -4.99 1.52
CA VAL A 95 7.73 -5.62 2.81
C VAL A 95 6.55 -5.49 3.76
N ALA A 96 5.97 -4.29 3.88
CA ALA A 96 4.84 -4.04 4.75
C ALA A 96 3.59 -4.84 4.33
N ALA A 97 3.28 -4.87 3.04
CA ALA A 97 2.16 -5.63 2.50
C ALA A 97 2.32 -7.14 2.79
N VAL A 98 3.46 -7.73 2.44
CA VAL A 98 3.74 -9.16 2.70
C VAL A 98 3.70 -9.47 4.19
N ALA A 99 4.28 -8.62 5.05
CA ALA A 99 4.24 -8.80 6.49
C ALA A 99 2.82 -8.71 7.07
N ALA A 100 1.98 -7.80 6.54
CA ALA A 100 0.57 -7.69 6.92
C ALA A 100 -0.21 -8.96 6.54
N ALA A 101 0.00 -9.49 5.32
CA ALA A 101 -0.60 -10.75 4.88
C ALA A 101 -0.20 -11.91 5.80
N MET A 102 1.09 -12.06 6.11
CA MET A 102 1.56 -13.09 7.05
C MET A 102 0.94 -12.94 8.44
N LYS A 103 0.84 -11.71 8.94
CA LYS A 103 0.29 -11.45 10.28
C LYS A 103 -1.19 -11.80 10.35
N LEU A 104 -1.98 -11.42 9.34
CA LEU A 104 -3.40 -11.73 9.24
C LEU A 104 -3.65 -13.24 9.04
N ALA A 105 -2.89 -13.89 8.16
CA ALA A 105 -2.97 -15.33 7.93
C ALA A 105 -2.60 -16.13 9.19
N LYS A 106 -1.59 -15.68 9.94
CA LYS A 106 -1.21 -16.29 11.22
C LYS A 106 -2.31 -16.13 12.26
N MET A 107 -2.95 -14.96 12.34
CA MET A 107 -4.08 -14.72 13.24
C MET A 107 -5.23 -15.70 12.94
N GLN A 108 -5.61 -15.81 11.68
CA GLN A 108 -6.65 -16.71 11.21
C GLN A 108 -6.37 -18.17 11.60
N THR A 109 -5.12 -18.63 11.42
CA THR A 109 -4.68 -19.98 11.81
C THR A 109 -4.75 -20.21 13.33
N LEU A 110 -4.62 -19.15 14.13
CA LEU A 110 -4.72 -19.20 15.59
C LEU A 110 -6.14 -18.99 16.12
N GLY A 111 -7.14 -18.87 15.23
CA GLY A 111 -8.56 -18.70 15.59
C GLY A 111 -9.03 -17.24 15.61
N ASP A 112 -8.16 -16.28 15.32
CA ASP A 112 -8.49 -14.84 15.26
C ASP A 112 -8.87 -14.42 13.83
N SER A 113 -9.89 -15.05 13.26
CA SER A 113 -10.39 -14.71 11.92
C SER A 113 -11.17 -13.39 11.91
N LEU A 114 -10.97 -12.59 10.87
CA LEU A 114 -11.68 -11.33 10.68
C LEU A 114 -13.09 -11.58 10.10
N PRO A 115 -14.08 -10.70 10.33
CA PRO A 115 -15.41 -10.88 9.73
C PRO A 115 -15.41 -10.75 8.21
N GLY A 116 -14.69 -9.77 7.67
CA GLY A 116 -14.61 -9.45 6.24
C GLY A 116 -13.29 -9.88 5.62
N ASP A 117 -13.27 -9.94 4.29
CA ASP A 117 -12.09 -10.34 3.54
C ASP A 117 -11.01 -9.26 3.58
N VAL A 118 -9.74 -9.66 3.53
CA VAL A 118 -8.62 -8.73 3.31
C VAL A 118 -7.86 -9.17 2.06
N ILE A 119 -7.72 -8.26 1.11
CA ILE A 119 -6.96 -8.49 -0.13
C ILE A 119 -5.68 -7.67 -0.04
N VAL A 120 -4.54 -8.35 -0.04
CA VAL A 120 -3.23 -7.74 -0.02
C VAL A 120 -2.59 -7.87 -1.39
N CYS A 121 -2.16 -6.76 -1.99
CA CYS A 121 -1.50 -6.74 -3.30
C CYS A 121 -0.14 -6.04 -3.23
N THR A 122 0.83 -6.52 -3.99
CA THR A 122 2.14 -5.88 -4.22
C THR A 122 2.77 -6.52 -5.44
N HIS A 123 3.92 -6.02 -5.90
CA HIS A 123 4.74 -6.73 -6.87
C HIS A 123 6.19 -6.92 -6.38
N ILE A 124 6.86 -7.93 -6.91
CA ILE A 124 8.22 -8.35 -6.56
C ILE A 124 9.11 -8.20 -7.80
N CYS A 125 9.94 -7.15 -7.79
CA CYS A 125 10.94 -6.88 -8.82
C CYS A 125 12.32 -6.63 -8.16
N PRO A 126 13.27 -7.59 -8.21
CA PRO A 126 14.57 -7.50 -7.54
C PRO A 126 15.60 -6.61 -8.26
N ASP A 127 15.30 -6.18 -9.48
CA ASP A 127 16.19 -5.51 -10.43
C ASP A 127 15.49 -4.39 -11.23
N ALA A 128 14.62 -3.63 -10.57
CA ALA A 128 13.89 -2.53 -11.18
C ALA A 128 14.81 -1.40 -11.70
N PRO A 129 14.41 -0.70 -12.76
CA PRO A 129 15.15 0.43 -13.30
C PRO A 129 15.20 1.61 -12.32
N THR A 130 16.13 2.53 -12.57
CA THR A 130 16.21 3.83 -11.85
C THR A 130 16.18 4.96 -12.86
N ARG A 131 15.68 6.13 -12.43
CA ARG A 131 15.64 7.34 -13.26
C ARG A 131 16.19 8.55 -12.50
N PRO A 132 16.95 9.45 -13.15
CA PRO A 132 17.36 10.71 -12.55
C PRO A 132 16.14 11.53 -12.12
N HIS A 133 16.13 12.04 -10.88
CA HIS A 133 15.06 12.86 -10.33
C HIS A 133 15.60 13.75 -9.20
N GLU A 134 14.89 14.84 -8.86
CA GLU A 134 15.25 15.77 -7.79
C GLU A 134 14.28 15.65 -6.61
N PRO A 135 14.74 15.59 -5.34
CA PRO A 135 16.12 15.84 -4.88
C PRO A 135 17.04 14.60 -4.92
N VAL A 136 16.51 13.44 -5.32
CA VAL A 136 17.21 12.16 -5.33
C VAL A 136 16.70 11.29 -6.48
N ASP A 137 17.54 10.38 -6.97
CA ASP A 137 17.17 9.37 -7.97
C ASP A 137 15.92 8.59 -7.53
N PHE A 138 15.00 8.41 -8.47
CA PHE A 138 13.78 7.65 -8.26
C PHE A 138 13.95 6.21 -8.74
N MET A 139 13.32 5.29 -8.00
CA MET A 139 13.01 3.98 -8.56
C MET A 139 11.98 4.16 -9.66
N ASP A 140 12.16 3.41 -10.73
CA ASP A 140 11.24 3.35 -11.86
C ASP A 140 10.65 1.94 -11.91
N SER A 141 9.47 1.78 -12.47
CA SER A 141 8.79 0.48 -12.55
C SER A 141 9.16 -0.23 -13.85
N PRO A 142 9.28 -1.57 -13.85
CA PRO A 142 9.45 -2.34 -15.09
C PRO A 142 8.21 -2.28 -16.01
N VAL A 143 7.05 -1.95 -15.45
CA VAL A 143 5.73 -1.92 -16.10
C VAL A 143 5.07 -0.55 -15.96
N GLU A 144 4.02 -0.28 -16.74
CA GLU A 144 3.31 1.00 -16.69
C GLU A 144 2.41 1.09 -15.44
N THR A 145 2.07 2.31 -15.03
CA THR A 145 1.26 2.54 -13.81
C THR A 145 -0.17 1.98 -13.96
N GLU A 146 -0.71 2.02 -15.17
CA GLU A 146 -2.01 1.44 -15.52
C GLU A 146 -1.99 -0.08 -15.33
N ASP A 147 -0.94 -0.78 -15.79
CA ASP A 147 -0.78 -2.22 -15.55
C ASP A 147 -0.70 -2.53 -14.05
N MET A 148 0.05 -1.72 -13.28
CA MET A 148 0.12 -1.88 -11.82
C MET A 148 -1.26 -1.73 -11.16
N ASN A 149 -2.02 -0.72 -11.57
CA ASN A 149 -3.37 -0.47 -11.06
C ASN A 149 -4.31 -1.65 -11.33
N GLU A 150 -4.30 -2.19 -12.55
CA GLU A 150 -5.14 -3.33 -12.92
C GLU A 150 -4.83 -4.59 -12.11
N GLN A 151 -3.56 -4.81 -11.76
CA GLN A 151 -3.14 -5.98 -10.97
C GLN A 151 -3.37 -5.79 -9.47
N GLU A 152 -3.22 -4.58 -8.94
CA GLU A 152 -3.23 -4.32 -7.51
C GLU A 152 -4.61 -3.92 -6.96
N VAL A 153 -5.45 -3.26 -7.77
CA VAL A 153 -6.75 -2.73 -7.33
C VAL A 153 -7.86 -3.67 -7.76
N SER A 154 -8.53 -4.29 -6.79
CA SER A 154 -9.68 -5.17 -7.05
C SER A 154 -11.01 -4.44 -6.84
N PRO A 155 -12.01 -4.61 -7.74
CA PRO A 155 -13.38 -4.13 -7.51
C PRO A 155 -14.04 -4.70 -6.25
N GLU A 156 -13.51 -5.79 -5.68
CA GLU A 156 -13.99 -6.36 -4.42
C GLU A 156 -13.70 -5.46 -3.21
N MET A 157 -12.69 -4.59 -3.29
CA MET A 157 -12.22 -3.74 -2.19
C MET A 157 -13.20 -2.57 -1.94
N ASP A 158 -13.69 -2.45 -0.70
CA ASP A 158 -14.57 -1.35 -0.27
C ASP A 158 -13.81 -0.13 0.26
N ALA A 159 -12.52 -0.30 0.57
CA ALA A 159 -11.57 0.76 0.90
C ALA A 159 -10.15 0.25 0.64
N VAL A 160 -9.19 1.16 0.44
CA VAL A 160 -7.79 0.82 0.17
C VAL A 160 -6.84 1.59 1.09
N LEU A 161 -5.96 0.87 1.76
CA LEU A 161 -4.73 1.42 2.35
C LEU A 161 -3.59 1.17 1.38
N SER A 162 -2.99 2.25 0.87
CA SER A 162 -1.86 2.19 -0.05
C SER A 162 -0.58 2.54 0.70
N ILE A 163 0.22 1.54 1.00
CA ILE A 163 1.48 1.67 1.73
C ILE A 163 2.60 1.93 0.75
N ASP A 164 3.39 2.98 0.97
CA ASP A 164 4.49 3.33 0.07
C ASP A 164 5.67 3.93 0.85
N THR A 165 6.87 3.79 0.28
CA THR A 165 8.08 4.47 0.76
C THR A 165 8.10 5.93 0.32
N THR A 166 7.64 6.83 1.16
CA THR A 166 7.59 8.28 0.86
C THR A 166 8.73 9.05 1.51
N LYS A 167 9.97 8.57 1.32
CA LYS A 167 11.19 9.17 1.89
C LYS A 167 11.94 10.11 0.94
N GLY A 168 11.61 10.08 -0.36
CA GLY A 168 12.28 10.85 -1.41
C GLY A 168 11.93 12.34 -1.48
N ASN A 169 11.26 12.89 -0.47
CA ASN A 169 10.74 14.26 -0.49
C ASN A 169 11.14 15.03 0.78
N ARG A 170 10.73 16.31 0.83
CA ARG A 170 10.91 17.21 1.99
C ARG A 170 9.57 17.68 2.58
N VAL A 171 8.45 17.22 2.02
CA VAL A 171 7.09 17.59 2.45
C VAL A 171 6.75 16.86 3.75
N ILE A 172 7.11 15.58 3.83
CA ILE A 172 7.00 14.79 5.05
C ILE A 172 8.37 14.78 5.74
N ASN A 173 8.41 15.24 6.98
CA ASN A 173 9.64 15.46 7.75
C ASN A 173 9.61 14.76 9.11
N HIS A 174 8.96 13.60 9.18
CA HIS A 174 8.87 12.75 10.37
C HIS A 174 9.42 11.36 10.05
N LYS A 175 10.00 10.69 11.05
CA LYS A 175 10.40 9.28 10.94
C LYS A 175 9.31 8.36 11.50
N GLY A 176 8.93 7.34 10.75
CA GLY A 176 7.86 6.42 11.11
C GLY A 176 6.92 6.22 9.92
N PHE A 177 5.62 6.39 10.13
CA PHE A 177 4.66 6.50 9.04
C PHE A 177 3.70 7.67 9.23
N ALA A 178 3.10 8.14 8.13
CA ALA A 178 2.12 9.22 8.12
C ALA A 178 0.95 8.89 7.18
N LEU A 179 -0.21 9.51 7.42
CA LEU A 179 -1.43 9.28 6.64
C LEU A 179 -1.74 10.44 5.69
N SER A 180 -2.17 10.13 4.47
CA SER A 180 -2.79 11.13 3.61
C SER A 180 -4.23 11.42 4.07
N PRO A 181 -4.85 12.52 3.64
CA PRO A 181 -6.29 12.62 3.61
C PRO A 181 -6.89 11.53 2.72
N THR A 182 -8.16 11.20 2.95
CA THR A 182 -8.88 10.21 2.15
C THR A 182 -9.17 10.77 0.77
N VAL A 183 -8.81 10.00 -0.26
CA VAL A 183 -9.13 10.32 -1.65
C VAL A 183 -10.28 9.44 -2.11
N LYS A 184 -11.31 10.05 -2.70
CA LYS A 184 -12.44 9.32 -3.27
C LYS A 184 -12.96 10.03 -4.52
N GLU A 185 -12.87 9.37 -5.67
CA GLU A 185 -13.45 9.82 -6.95
C GLU A 185 -13.08 11.28 -7.29
N GLY A 186 -11.79 11.62 -7.16
CA GLY A 186 -11.25 12.95 -7.44
C GLY A 186 -11.36 13.95 -6.29
N TYR A 187 -12.08 13.63 -5.21
CA TYR A 187 -12.11 14.46 -4.00
C TYR A 187 -10.97 14.14 -3.04
N ILE A 188 -10.33 15.19 -2.52
CA ILE A 188 -9.48 15.12 -1.32
C ILE A 188 -10.37 15.47 -0.13
N LEU A 189 -10.74 14.46 0.64
CA LEU A 189 -11.63 14.58 1.80
C LEU A 189 -10.83 14.85 3.08
N ARG A 190 -11.53 15.23 4.15
CA ARG A 190 -10.92 15.34 5.48
C ARG A 190 -10.27 14.01 5.88
N VAL A 191 -9.14 14.07 6.58
CA VAL A 191 -8.50 12.89 7.17
C VAL A 191 -9.47 12.19 8.11
N ALA A 192 -9.61 10.87 7.97
CA ALA A 192 -10.56 10.08 8.73
C ALA A 192 -10.17 9.96 10.21
N GLU A 193 -11.05 10.41 11.11
CA GLU A 193 -10.83 10.36 12.55
C GLU A 193 -10.62 8.93 13.08
N ASP A 194 -11.32 7.94 12.52
CA ASP A 194 -11.13 6.54 12.90
C ASP A 194 -9.70 6.05 12.62
N LEU A 195 -9.12 6.46 11.48
CA LEU A 195 -7.73 6.13 11.14
C LEU A 195 -6.74 6.85 12.05
N LEU A 196 -6.99 8.13 12.38
CA LEU A 196 -6.17 8.87 13.34
C LEU A 196 -6.16 8.19 14.72
N ARG A 197 -7.33 7.79 15.22
CA ARG A 197 -7.45 7.06 16.49
C ARG A 197 -6.69 5.74 16.46
N ILE A 198 -6.82 4.94 15.40
CA ILE A 198 -6.10 3.65 15.28
C ILE A 198 -4.59 3.89 15.22
N MET A 199 -4.13 4.94 14.53
CA MET A 199 -2.73 5.34 14.51
C MET A 199 -2.23 5.70 15.92
N GLU A 200 -2.98 6.50 16.68
CA GLU A 200 -2.64 6.83 18.07
C GLU A 200 -2.54 5.57 18.95
N MET A 201 -3.50 4.66 18.83
CA MET A 201 -3.52 3.41 19.60
C MET A 201 -2.34 2.49 19.28
N THR A 202 -1.95 2.40 18.01
CA THR A 202 -0.91 1.48 17.54
C THR A 202 0.51 2.00 17.72
N THR A 203 0.67 3.32 17.78
CA THR A 203 1.97 4.01 17.92
C THR A 203 2.22 4.56 19.33
N GLY A 204 1.17 4.83 20.11
CA GLY A 204 1.26 5.54 21.38
C GLY A 204 1.67 7.01 21.22
N ARG A 205 1.49 7.60 20.03
CA ARG A 205 1.87 8.97 19.66
C ARG A 205 0.70 9.70 19.02
N LEU A 206 0.75 11.04 19.01
CA LEU A 206 -0.17 11.84 18.21
C LEU A 206 -0.03 11.47 16.72
N PRO A 207 -1.13 11.53 15.95
CA PRO A 207 -1.15 11.03 14.60
C PRO A 207 -0.40 11.99 13.67
N MET A 208 0.31 11.42 12.70
CA MET A 208 1.05 12.17 11.70
C MET A 208 0.32 12.06 10.37
N THR A 209 0.08 13.22 9.76
CA THR A 209 -0.55 13.32 8.45
C THR A 209 0.31 14.15 7.52
N PHE A 210 0.12 14.03 6.21
CA PHE A 210 0.81 14.85 5.24
C PHE A 210 -0.15 15.48 4.23
N PRO A 211 0.13 16.70 3.73
CA PRO A 211 -0.68 17.32 2.70
C PRO A 211 -0.50 16.60 1.37
N ILE A 212 -1.56 16.58 0.58
CA ILE A 212 -1.54 16.13 -0.81
C ILE A 212 -2.17 17.20 -1.68
N THR A 213 -1.86 17.17 -2.97
CA THR A 213 -2.35 18.10 -3.98
C THR A 213 -3.28 17.40 -4.94
N THR A 214 -4.02 18.18 -5.75
CA THR A 214 -4.82 17.62 -6.85
C THR A 214 -3.96 16.83 -7.83
N GLN A 215 -2.70 17.23 -8.04
CA GLN A 215 -1.79 16.51 -8.94
C GLN A 215 -1.59 15.08 -8.44
N ASP A 216 -1.33 14.88 -7.14
CA ASP A 216 -1.07 13.56 -6.52
C ASP A 216 -2.17 12.50 -6.76
N ILE A 217 -3.39 12.94 -7.07
CA ILE A 217 -4.56 12.08 -7.31
C ILE A 217 -4.99 12.01 -8.79
N THR A 218 -4.14 12.48 -9.70
CA THR A 218 -4.32 12.35 -11.15
C THR A 218 -3.36 11.30 -11.73
N PRO A 219 -3.64 10.73 -12.91
CA PRO A 219 -2.77 9.72 -13.51
C PRO A 219 -1.35 10.20 -13.76
N TYR A 220 -0.38 9.35 -13.43
CA TYR A 220 1.05 9.56 -13.70
C TYR A 220 1.36 9.87 -15.16
N GLY A 221 0.60 9.26 -16.08
CA GLY A 221 0.74 9.47 -17.51
C GLY A 221 0.39 10.87 -18.02
N ASN A 222 -0.02 11.80 -17.13
CA ASN A 222 -0.28 13.21 -17.44
C ASN A 222 0.98 14.10 -17.33
N ASP A 223 2.15 13.53 -17.01
CA ASP A 223 3.44 14.23 -16.97
C ASP A 223 3.49 15.43 -16.00
N VAL A 224 2.75 15.35 -14.89
CA VAL A 224 2.77 16.33 -13.79
C VAL A 224 3.54 15.80 -12.59
N PHE A 225 3.91 16.69 -11.67
CA PHE A 225 4.65 16.30 -10.48
C PHE A 225 3.72 15.63 -9.46
N HIS A 226 4.19 14.53 -8.88
CA HIS A 226 3.54 13.83 -7.77
C HIS A 226 4.55 13.59 -6.66
N ILE A 227 4.09 13.57 -5.41
CA ILE A 227 4.94 13.25 -4.26
C ILE A 227 5.60 11.86 -4.41
N ASN A 228 4.81 10.87 -4.83
CA ASN A 228 5.17 9.53 -5.29
C ASN A 228 3.87 8.77 -5.67
N SER A 229 3.93 7.44 -5.85
CA SER A 229 2.85 6.62 -6.43
C SER A 229 1.81 6.18 -5.41
N ILE A 230 1.93 6.64 -4.16
CA ILE A 230 1.10 6.21 -3.02
C ILE A 230 -0.40 6.40 -3.27
N LEU A 231 -0.81 7.43 -4.02
CA LEU A 231 -2.21 7.71 -4.33
C LEU A 231 -2.65 7.28 -5.74
N GLN A 232 -1.78 6.67 -6.53
CA GLN A 232 -2.18 6.12 -7.83
C GLN A 232 -3.27 5.03 -7.75
N PRO A 233 -3.45 4.25 -6.65
CA PRO A 233 -4.64 3.37 -6.57
C PRO A 233 -5.96 4.14 -6.61
N SER A 234 -5.97 5.43 -6.20
CA SER A 234 -7.19 6.25 -6.17
C SER A 234 -7.72 6.60 -7.56
N ILE A 235 -6.92 6.49 -8.63
CA ILE A 235 -7.40 6.68 -10.00
C ILE A 235 -8.03 5.42 -10.60
N ALA A 236 -7.84 4.27 -9.96
CA ALA A 236 -8.28 2.95 -10.44
C ALA A 236 -9.48 2.37 -9.70
N THR A 237 -10.03 3.11 -8.72
CA THR A 237 -11.20 2.68 -7.95
C THR A 237 -12.14 3.82 -7.62
N SER A 238 -13.41 3.49 -7.36
CA SER A 238 -14.38 4.38 -6.72
C SER A 238 -14.39 4.26 -5.19
N ALA A 239 -13.70 3.26 -4.62
CA ALA A 239 -13.53 3.11 -3.18
C ALA A 239 -12.65 4.24 -2.61
N PRO A 240 -12.83 4.63 -1.33
CA PRO A 240 -11.91 5.55 -0.67
C PRO A 240 -10.49 4.94 -0.54
N VAL A 241 -9.48 5.74 -0.84
CA VAL A 241 -8.06 5.38 -0.76
C VAL A 241 -7.35 6.30 0.22
N VAL A 242 -6.53 5.73 1.10
CA VAL A 242 -5.65 6.48 2.01
C VAL A 242 -4.22 5.98 1.83
N GLY A 243 -3.30 6.92 1.64
CA GLY A 243 -1.87 6.65 1.63
C GLY A 243 -1.32 6.45 3.05
N VAL A 244 -0.56 5.39 3.25
CA VAL A 244 0.20 5.07 4.46
C VAL A 244 1.69 5.18 4.12
N ALA A 245 2.22 6.39 4.28
CA ALA A 245 3.56 6.76 3.87
C ALA A 245 4.59 6.34 4.92
N ILE A 246 5.49 5.40 4.60
CA ILE A 246 6.67 5.07 5.43
C ILE A 246 7.73 6.14 5.17
N THR A 247 8.20 6.81 6.22
CA THR A 247 8.84 8.14 6.12
C THR A 247 10.09 8.25 7.00
N THR A 248 10.94 9.22 6.66
CA THR A 248 12.15 9.60 7.38
C THR A 248 12.23 11.11 7.50
N GLU A 249 13.01 11.61 8.48
CA GLU A 249 13.23 13.06 8.63
C GLU A 249 14.13 13.63 7.52
N SER A 250 15.10 12.83 7.05
CA SER A 250 15.97 13.17 5.93
C SER A 250 15.41 12.62 4.62
N THR A 251 15.77 13.23 3.51
CA THR A 251 15.47 12.70 2.18
C THR A 251 16.33 11.48 1.88
N VAL A 252 15.70 10.38 1.46
CA VAL A 252 16.36 9.10 1.12
C VAL A 252 15.98 8.71 -0.32
N PRO A 253 16.95 8.38 -1.18
CA PRO A 253 16.66 7.86 -2.52
C PRO A 253 15.90 6.54 -2.45
N GLY A 254 14.95 6.33 -3.36
CA GLY A 254 14.24 5.05 -3.46
C GLY A 254 15.20 3.88 -3.70
N CYS A 255 16.28 4.11 -4.47
CA CYS A 255 17.33 3.14 -4.74
C CYS A 255 18.36 2.98 -3.59
N GLY A 256 18.19 3.69 -2.48
CA GLY A 256 19.10 3.66 -1.34
C GLY A 256 19.03 2.32 -0.61
N THR A 257 20.14 1.59 -0.56
CA THR A 257 20.25 0.33 0.17
C THR A 257 20.56 0.57 1.65
N GLY A 258 20.10 -0.32 2.53
CA GLY A 258 20.28 -0.17 3.98
C GLY A 258 19.50 0.99 4.62
N ALA A 259 18.50 1.53 3.91
CA ALA A 259 17.68 2.64 4.37
C ALA A 259 16.24 2.24 4.73
N SER A 260 15.96 0.93 4.77
CA SER A 260 14.76 0.34 5.34
C SER A 260 14.88 0.30 6.86
N HIS A 261 13.90 0.84 7.58
CA HIS A 261 13.87 0.85 9.04
C HIS A 261 12.77 -0.09 9.52
N GLU A 262 13.15 -1.29 9.96
CA GLU A 262 12.25 -2.38 10.26
C GLU A 262 11.17 -2.03 11.31
N VAL A 263 11.49 -1.14 12.25
CA VAL A 263 10.53 -0.68 13.28
C VAL A 263 9.46 0.22 12.65
N ASP A 264 9.84 1.13 11.76
CA ASP A 264 8.91 2.05 11.09
C ASP A 264 7.96 1.26 10.17
N ILE A 265 8.49 0.28 9.44
CA ILE A 265 7.71 -0.65 8.62
C ILE A 265 6.77 -1.48 9.51
N ALA A 266 7.27 -2.03 10.63
CA ALA A 266 6.47 -2.83 11.55
C ALA A 266 5.33 -2.03 12.23
N ASP A 267 5.52 -0.73 12.44
CA ASP A 267 4.50 0.17 12.95
C ASP A 267 3.40 0.40 11.91
N ALA A 268 3.75 0.62 10.63
CA ALA A 268 2.78 0.67 9.54
C ALA A 268 2.02 -0.67 9.39
N VAL A 269 2.71 -1.82 9.49
CA VAL A 269 2.09 -3.16 9.47
C VAL A 269 1.09 -3.31 10.63
N ARG A 270 1.45 -2.88 11.84
CA ARG A 270 0.55 -2.92 13.00
C ARG A 270 -0.70 -2.08 12.74
N PHE A 271 -0.51 -0.86 12.23
CA PHE A 271 -1.60 0.04 11.89
C PHE A 271 -2.58 -0.59 10.89
N VAL A 272 -2.11 -1.04 9.71
CA VAL A 272 -3.00 -1.59 8.68
C VAL A 272 -3.70 -2.87 9.12
N VAL A 273 -3.08 -3.67 9.99
CA VAL A 273 -3.70 -4.87 10.58
C VAL A 273 -4.81 -4.51 11.56
N GLU A 274 -4.63 -3.47 12.39
CA GLU A 274 -5.73 -3.00 13.26
C GLU A 274 -6.86 -2.34 12.46
N VAL A 275 -6.54 -1.58 11.40
CA VAL A 275 -7.55 -1.04 10.49
C VAL A 275 -8.33 -2.19 9.84
N ALA A 276 -7.67 -3.25 9.38
CA ALA A 276 -8.34 -4.43 8.83
C ALA A 276 -9.36 -5.02 9.81
N LYS A 277 -9.00 -5.15 11.09
CA LYS A 277 -9.90 -5.69 12.12
C LYS A 277 -11.12 -4.80 12.36
N GLU A 278 -10.92 -3.49 12.45
CA GLU A 278 -12.02 -2.56 12.74
C GLU A 278 -12.89 -2.28 11.51
N PHE A 279 -12.29 -2.12 10.33
CA PHE A 279 -12.99 -1.88 9.07
C PHE A 279 -13.91 -3.05 8.71
N THR A 280 -13.39 -4.28 8.78
CA THR A 280 -14.18 -5.49 8.48
C THR A 280 -15.30 -5.74 9.48
N ARG A 281 -15.27 -5.10 10.66
CA ARG A 281 -16.35 -5.09 11.67
C ARG A 281 -17.33 -3.93 11.49
N GLY A 282 -17.10 -3.02 10.54
CA GLY A 282 -17.89 -1.79 10.36
C GLY A 282 -17.63 -0.71 11.42
N ALA A 283 -16.50 -0.77 12.12
CA ALA A 283 -16.16 0.17 13.20
C ALA A 283 -15.15 1.25 12.79
N CYS A 284 -14.57 1.16 11.59
CA CYS A 284 -13.64 2.14 11.05
C CYS A 284 -14.16 2.65 9.69
N HIS A 285 -14.37 3.95 9.57
CA HIS A 285 -14.85 4.61 8.36
C HIS A 285 -13.73 5.44 7.74
N PHE A 286 -13.54 5.32 6.43
CA PHE A 286 -12.51 6.08 5.71
C PHE A 286 -12.97 7.50 5.37
N TYR A 287 -14.27 7.79 5.45
CA TYR A 287 -14.82 9.11 5.17
C TYR A 287 -16.24 9.22 5.75
N ASN A 288 -16.74 10.47 5.86
CA ASN A 288 -18.14 10.73 6.21
C ASN A 288 -19.01 10.68 4.94
N VAL A 289 -19.94 9.72 4.88
CA VAL A 289 -20.80 9.49 3.71
C VAL A 289 -21.73 10.68 3.45
N ASP A 290 -22.35 11.25 4.48
CA ASP A 290 -23.28 12.39 4.35
C ASP A 290 -22.56 13.64 3.85
N GLU A 291 -21.35 13.90 4.36
CA GLU A 291 -20.51 15.00 3.92
C GLU A 291 -20.07 14.82 2.45
N TYR A 292 -19.71 13.60 2.05
CA TYR A 292 -19.38 13.31 0.65
C TYR A 292 -20.58 13.52 -0.28
N GLN A 293 -21.77 13.03 0.10
CA GLN A 293 -22.99 13.28 -0.67
C GLN A 293 -23.31 14.79 -0.75
N ARG A 294 -23.04 15.54 0.33
CA ARG A 294 -23.18 16.99 0.32
C ARG A 294 -22.22 17.63 -0.68
N LEU A 295 -20.95 17.22 -0.72
CA LEU A 295 -19.97 17.71 -1.70
C LEU A 295 -20.42 17.44 -3.14
N LEU A 296 -20.88 16.22 -3.44
CA LEU A 296 -21.44 15.88 -4.74
C LEU A 296 -22.63 16.77 -5.12
N SER A 297 -23.54 17.03 -4.18
CA SER A 297 -24.70 17.91 -4.43
C SER A 297 -24.33 19.37 -4.71
N LEU A 298 -23.20 19.83 -4.15
CA LEU A 298 -22.74 21.22 -4.25
C LEU A 298 -21.84 21.46 -5.47
N TYR A 299 -20.95 20.51 -5.76
CA TYR A 299 -19.84 20.70 -6.70
C TYR A 299 -19.80 19.66 -7.83
N GLY A 300 -20.67 18.65 -7.79
CA GLY A 300 -20.73 17.60 -8.82
C GLY A 300 -19.65 16.52 -8.65
N SER A 301 -19.51 15.64 -9.64
CA SER A 301 -18.49 14.59 -9.63
C SER A 301 -17.13 15.12 -10.10
N LEU A 302 -16.06 14.75 -9.37
CA LEU A 302 -14.68 15.00 -9.75
C LEU A 302 -13.99 13.76 -10.36
N ALA A 303 -14.74 12.69 -10.64
CA ALA A 303 -14.19 11.43 -11.17
C ALA A 303 -13.47 11.59 -12.53
N HIS A 304 -13.75 12.66 -13.27
CA HIS A 304 -13.03 12.99 -14.51
C HIS A 304 -11.53 13.24 -14.28
N LEU A 305 -11.10 13.60 -13.05
CA LEU A 305 -9.69 13.76 -12.69
C LEU A 305 -8.93 12.42 -12.65
N GLN A 306 -9.63 11.30 -12.54
CA GLN A 306 -9.03 9.96 -12.51
C GLN A 306 -8.63 9.47 -13.91
N GLN A 307 -8.99 10.20 -14.98
CA GLN A 307 -8.73 9.81 -16.36
C GLN A 307 -7.47 10.48 -16.91
N ARG A 308 -6.68 9.69 -17.65
CA ARG A 308 -5.51 10.19 -18.37
C ARG A 308 -5.99 11.13 -19.48
N GLN A 309 -5.31 12.27 -19.63
CA GLN A 309 -5.65 13.31 -20.62
C GLN A 309 -4.73 13.24 -21.84
#